data_AF-A0A5P1UX43-F1
#
_entry.id   AF-A0A5P1UX43-F1
#
_cell.length_a   1.000
_cell.length_b   1.000
_cell.length_c   1.000
_cell.angle_alpha   90.00
_cell.angle_beta   90.00
_cell.angle_gamma   90.00
#
_symmetry.space_group_name_H-M   'P 1'
#
loop_
_entity.id
_entity.type
_entity.pdbx_description
1 polymer ?
#
loop_
_entity_poly.entity_id
_entity_poly.type
_entity_poly.pdbx_seq_one_letter_code
_entity_poly.pdbx_strand_id
1 'polypeptide(L)'
;MKKSFKNLKDVKLFTKKFLKERLKGLPEEAKIEVEAVGLNPPQVRIYLPFYSEGNLIRCNEVDFILEELLSLGIHGEIVYLDDNLELEALK
;
A
#
# COMPACT_ATOMS: atom_id res chain seq x y z
N MET A 1 5.06 -18.35 -1.19
CA MET A 1 5.43 -18.78 0.19
C MET A 1 4.70 -17.83 1.13
N LYS A 2 3.71 -18.29 1.91
CA LYS A 2 2.88 -17.40 2.74
C LYS A 2 3.67 -16.89 3.95
N LYS A 3 3.75 -15.57 4.13
CA LYS A 3 4.43 -14.94 5.27
C LYS A 3 3.50 -14.94 6.48
N SER A 4 3.99 -15.46 7.60
CA SER A 4 3.31 -15.35 8.90
C SER A 4 3.91 -14.19 9.68
N PHE A 5 3.07 -13.28 10.16
CA PHE A 5 3.48 -12.14 10.96
C PHE A 5 3.02 -12.31 12.42
N LYS A 6 3.84 -11.87 13.38
CA LYS A 6 3.53 -11.99 14.81
C LYS A 6 2.70 -10.82 15.35
N ASN A 7 2.80 -9.66 14.72
CA ASN A 7 2.07 -8.44 15.11
C ASN A 7 1.88 -7.50 13.91
N LEU A 8 0.99 -6.52 14.06
CA LEU A 8 0.69 -5.53 13.02
C LEU A 8 1.88 -4.64 12.67
N LYS A 9 2.81 -4.39 13.63
CA LYS A 9 4.01 -3.60 13.37
C LYS A 9 4.95 -4.32 12.38
N ASP A 10 5.07 -5.64 12.48
CA ASP A 10 5.86 -6.45 11.55
C ASP A 10 5.25 -6.45 10.14
N VAL A 11 3.92 -6.56 10.03
CA VAL A 11 3.22 -6.44 8.74
C VAL A 11 3.50 -5.07 8.13
N LYS A 12 3.30 -3.99 8.91
CA LYS A 12 3.55 -2.61 8.47
C LYS A 12 5.01 -2.40 8.04
N LEU A 13 5.96 -2.87 8.84
CA LEU A 13 7.39 -2.70 8.56
C LEU A 13 7.82 -3.48 7.32
N PHE A 14 7.32 -4.70 7.16
CA PHE A 14 7.57 -5.50 5.96
C PHE A 14 7.04 -4.82 4.71
N THR A 15 5.76 -4.42 4.72
CA THR A 15 5.14 -3.73 3.58
C THR A 15 5.86 -2.43 3.26
N LYS A 16 6.26 -1.62 4.26
CA LYS A 16 7.07 -0.42 4.01
C LYS A 16 8.40 -0.72 3.32
N LYS A 17 9.12 -1.76 3.74
CA LYS A 17 10.38 -2.15 3.10
C LYS A 17 10.15 -2.66 1.68
N PHE A 18 9.13 -3.49 1.49
CA PHE A 18 8.73 -4.01 0.20
C PHE A 18 8.43 -2.89 -0.81
N LEU A 19 7.59 -1.93 -0.41
CA LEU A 19 7.25 -0.78 -1.25
C LEU A 19 8.48 0.09 -1.54
N LYS A 20 9.36 0.31 -0.55
CA LYS A 20 10.60 1.07 -0.76
C LYS A 20 11.53 0.41 -1.77
N GLU A 21 11.55 -0.92 -1.86
CA GLU A 21 12.35 -1.64 -2.85
C GLU A 21 11.71 -1.63 -4.24
N ARG A 22 10.39 -1.77 -4.31
CA ARG A 22 9.64 -1.80 -5.58
C ARG A 22 9.49 -0.42 -6.21
N LEU A 23 9.33 0.60 -5.40
CA LEU A 23 9.13 1.99 -5.82
C LEU A 23 10.43 2.80 -5.78
N LYS A 24 11.58 2.14 -5.95
CA LYS A 24 12.87 2.82 -6.12
C LYS A 24 12.81 3.71 -7.36
N GLY A 25 12.84 5.03 -7.15
CA GLY A 25 12.71 6.02 -8.22
C GLY A 25 11.55 6.99 -8.02
N LEU A 26 10.69 6.76 -7.03
CA LEU A 26 9.74 7.80 -6.61
C LEU A 26 10.50 9.01 -6.03
N PRO A 27 10.04 10.24 -6.35
CA PRO A 27 10.58 11.44 -5.73
C PRO A 27 10.39 11.37 -4.20
N GLU A 28 11.34 11.92 -3.44
CA GLU A 28 11.28 11.91 -1.96
C GLU A 28 10.03 12.61 -1.39
N GLU A 29 9.41 13.47 -2.20
CA GLU A 29 8.13 14.13 -1.89
C GLU A 29 6.93 13.18 -1.89
N ALA A 30 7.03 12.02 -2.54
CA ALA A 30 5.99 10.99 -2.52
C ALA A 30 5.99 10.22 -1.19
N LYS A 31 5.37 10.82 -0.17
CA LYS A 31 5.14 10.18 1.13
C LYS A 31 4.07 9.10 1.01
N ILE A 32 4.50 7.86 0.82
CA ILE A 32 3.62 6.69 0.88
C ILE A 32 3.43 6.30 2.34
N GLU A 33 2.17 6.29 2.78
CA GLU A 33 1.82 5.81 4.11
C GLU A 33 1.30 4.38 4.05
N VAL A 34 1.59 3.63 5.11
CA VAL A 34 1.17 2.24 5.24
C VAL A 34 0.61 2.03 6.61
N GLU A 35 -0.59 1.48 6.66
CA GLU A 35 -1.30 1.08 7.84
C GLU A 35 -1.54 -0.43 7.79
N ALA A 36 -1.30 -1.12 8.91
CA ALA A 36 -1.64 -2.54 9.02
C ALA A 36 -2.99 -2.63 9.71
N VAL A 37 -4.00 -3.11 8.98
CA VAL A 37 -5.41 -3.16 9.44
C VAL A 37 -5.78 -4.56 9.94
N GLY A 38 -5.02 -5.60 9.58
CA GLY A 38 -5.29 -6.98 9.98
C GLY A 38 -4.05 -7.85 10.04
N LEU A 39 -4.10 -8.90 10.86
CA LEU A 39 -2.97 -9.84 11.06
C LEU A 39 -3.27 -11.25 10.53
N ASN A 40 -4.54 -11.68 10.51
CA ASN A 40 -4.91 -13.04 10.12
C ASN A 40 -6.25 -13.06 9.36
N PRO A 41 -6.25 -12.96 8.02
CA PRO A 41 -5.08 -12.81 7.16
C PRO A 41 -4.41 -11.42 7.32
N PRO A 42 -3.09 -11.29 7.05
CA PRO A 42 -2.42 -10.00 7.06
C PRO A 42 -3.08 -9.05 6.05
N GLN A 43 -3.44 -7.86 6.51
CA GLN A 43 -4.08 -6.83 5.72
C GLN A 43 -3.39 -5.49 5.94
N VAL A 44 -3.14 -4.78 4.85
CA VAL A 44 -2.53 -3.45 4.86
C VAL A 44 -3.30 -2.49 3.98
N ARG A 45 -3.38 -1.24 4.43
CA ARG A 45 -3.85 -0.12 3.65
C ARG A 45 -2.66 0.75 3.29
N ILE A 46 -2.56 1.08 2.01
CA ILE A 46 -1.44 1.84 1.44
C ILE A 46 -2.03 3.12 0.88
N TYR A 47 -1.64 4.25 1.46
CA TYR A 47 -2.07 5.56 1.04
C TYR A 47 -1.05 6.11 0.06
N LEU A 48 -1.51 6.38 -1.16
CA LEU A 48 -0.70 6.93 -2.22
C LEU A 48 -0.96 8.45 -2.32
N PRO A 49 0.09 9.29 -2.35
CA PRO A 49 -0.06 10.75 -2.43
C PRO A 49 -0.34 11.21 -3.88
N PHE A 50 -1.13 10.45 -4.64
CA PHE A 50 -1.43 10.69 -6.04
C PHE A 50 -2.92 10.57 -6.28
N TYR A 51 -3.44 11.35 -7.24
CA TYR A 51 -4.82 11.21 -7.72
C TYR A 51 -4.98 9.91 -8.50
N SER A 52 -6.15 9.28 -8.37
CA SER A 52 -6.54 8.10 -9.13
C SER A 52 -6.60 8.39 -10.64
N GLU A 53 -7.07 9.59 -11.02
CA GLU A 53 -7.17 10.03 -12.42
C GLU A 53 -5.89 10.71 -12.95
N GLY A 54 -5.55 10.44 -14.21
CA GLY A 54 -4.51 11.17 -14.97
C GLY A 54 -3.12 10.52 -14.99
N ASN A 55 -2.93 9.35 -14.38
CA ASN A 55 -1.61 8.69 -14.33
C ASN A 55 -1.69 7.19 -14.71
N LEU A 56 -2.07 6.91 -15.96
CA LEU A 56 -2.23 5.56 -16.53
C LEU A 56 -1.02 4.63 -16.35
N ILE A 57 0.20 5.20 -16.37
CA ILE A 57 1.43 4.43 -16.19
C ILE A 57 1.55 3.90 -14.75
N ARG A 58 0.97 4.60 -13.76
CA ARG A 58 1.06 4.25 -12.34
C ARG A 58 -0.01 3.27 -11.86
N CYS A 59 -1.21 3.25 -12.43
CA CYS A 59 -2.21 2.23 -12.08
C CYS A 59 -1.67 0.81 -12.32
N ASN A 60 -1.02 0.60 -13.47
CA ASN A 60 -0.43 -0.70 -13.79
C ASN A 60 0.67 -1.10 -12.80
N GLU A 61 1.56 -0.18 -12.40
CA GLU A 61 2.61 -0.48 -11.41
C GLU A 61 2.03 -0.82 -10.02
N VAL A 62 0.92 -0.20 -9.64
CA VAL A 62 0.23 -0.44 -8.37
C VAL A 62 -0.47 -1.78 -8.35
N ASP A 63 -1.10 -2.19 -9.45
CA ASP A 63 -1.71 -3.51 -9.59
C ASP A 63 -0.68 -4.63 -9.41
N PHE A 64 0.50 -4.49 -10.02
CA PHE A 64 1.59 -5.45 -9.82
C PHE A 64 2.04 -5.52 -8.35
N ILE A 65 2.10 -4.39 -7.66
CA ILE A 65 2.45 -4.34 -6.22
C ILE A 65 1.42 -5.10 -5.38
N LEU A 66 0.13 -4.92 -5.67
CA LEU A 66 -0.96 -5.61 -4.99
C LEU A 66 -0.93 -7.13 -5.24
N GLU A 67 -0.72 -7.54 -6.49
CA GLU A 67 -0.57 -8.96 -6.85
C GLU A 67 0.63 -9.60 -6.12
N GLU A 68 1.76 -8.90 -6.06
CA GLU A 68 2.93 -9.39 -5.34
C GLU A 68 2.68 -9.51 -3.83
N LEU A 69 2.02 -8.54 -3.20
CA LEU A 69 1.61 -8.62 -1.80
C LEU A 69 0.68 -9.81 -1.57
N LEU A 70 -0.29 -10.00 -2.46
CA LEU A 70 -1.23 -11.12 -2.41
C LEU A 70 -0.51 -12.47 -2.54
N SER A 71 0.50 -12.57 -3.41
CA SER A 71 1.35 -13.75 -3.57
C SER A 71 2.13 -14.11 -2.29
N LEU A 72 2.43 -13.11 -1.47
CA LEU A 72 3.07 -13.25 -0.16
C LEU A 72 2.06 -13.57 0.96
N GLY A 73 0.76 -13.55 0.65
CA GLY A 73 -0.35 -13.78 1.57
C GLY A 73 -0.78 -12.53 2.34
N ILE A 74 -0.47 -11.34 1.83
CA ILE A 74 -0.84 -10.05 2.42
C ILE A 74 -1.89 -9.41 1.51
N HIS A 75 -3.07 -9.12 2.04
CA HIS A 75 -4.06 -8.35 1.29
C HIS A 75 -3.71 -6.86 1.39
N GLY A 76 -3.50 -6.23 0.25
CA GLY A 76 -3.30 -4.78 0.15
C GLY A 76 -4.57 -4.08 -0.30
N GLU A 77 -4.87 -2.95 0.31
CA GLU A 77 -5.88 -1.98 -0.14
C GLU A 77 -5.16 -0.68 -0.48
N ILE A 78 -5.48 -0.09 -1.63
CA ILE A 78 -4.93 1.18 -2.08
C ILE A 78 -5.95 2.26 -1.79
N VAL A 79 -5.49 3.39 -1.24
CA VAL A 79 -6.27 4.60 -1.07
C VAL A 79 -5.52 5.72 -1.77
N TYR A 80 -6.14 6.32 -2.79
CA TYR A 80 -5.57 7.45 -3.50
C TYR A 80 -5.85 8.76 -2.76
N LEU A 81 -5.24 9.85 -3.23
CA LEU A 81 -5.37 11.16 -2.60
C LEU A 81 -6.82 11.67 -2.61
N ASP A 82 -7.54 11.44 -3.70
CA ASP A 82 -8.96 11.76 -3.87
C ASP A 82 -9.86 10.92 -2.95
N ASP A 83 -9.62 9.61 -2.84
CA ASP A 83 -10.33 8.74 -1.87
C ASP A 83 -10.11 9.22 -0.43
N ASN A 84 -8.88 9.63 -0.09
CA ASN A 84 -8.55 10.10 1.24
C ASN A 84 -9.23 11.44 1.56
N LEU A 85 -9.29 12.35 0.59
CA LEU A 85 -10.01 13.63 0.74
C LEU A 85 -11.51 13.42 0.95
N GLU A 86 -12.12 12.46 0.24
CA GLU A 86 -13.53 12.09 0.49
C GLU A 86 -13.73 11.44 1.86
N LEU A 87 -12.82 10.57 2.29
CA LEU A 87 -12.86 9.93 3.61
C LEU A 87 -12.68 10.93 4.77
N GLU A 88 -11.88 11.98 4.59
CA GLU A 88 -11.72 13.05 5.57
C GLU A 88 -12.90 14.02 5.58
N ALA A 89 -13.55 14.27 4.44
CA ALA A 89 -14.73 15.12 4.35
C ALA A 89 -15.99 14.52 5.02
N LEU A 90 -15.99 13.21 5.27
CA LEU A 90 -17.07 12.46 5.92
C LEU A 90 -16.92 12.31 7.45
N LYS A 91 -15.84 12.84 8.04
CA LYS A 91 -15.62 12.86 9.51
C LYS A 91 -16.08 14.16 10.15
#